data_AF-A0A1I1WEJ6-F1
#
_entry.id   AF-A0A1I1WEJ6-F1
#
_cell.length_a   1.000
_cell.length_b   1.000
_cell.length_c   1.000
_cell.angle_alpha   90.00
_cell.angle_beta   90.00
_cell.angle_gamma   90.00
#
_symmetry.space_group_name_H-M   'P 1'
#
loop_
_entity.id
_entity.type
_entity.pdbx_description
1 polymer ?
#
loop_
_entity_poly.entity_id
_entity_poly.type
_entity_poly.pdbx_seq_one_letter_code
_entity_poly.pdbx_strand_id
1 'polypeptide(L)'
;MKLSHKVIEQKDYYYVSNARAFSGLPISKFEIQKVIDFSFEMNFGKGHHRNCRTGGQYTRRKSEKFCNTFQGKLAEVVLYHYFKVQNLESREPDFEIYGEGVWDDSDLEIKDRKINVKSAAAQSNLLLLETKDWNHQGQYIPNLSLNNGSTIQYDYFILVRIQPDIKKIFTAKKCLYCDEMTKNEIEELIFNSVWEFDIAGYCNHQELINTINNNDVLPQNAMLNQYTKMDASNYYIQSGDLHPIDSLVKILSS
;
A
#
# COMPACT_ATOMS: atom_id res chain seq x y z
N MET A 1 17.44 -3.19 10.59
CA MET A 1 18.16 -4.47 10.41
C MET A 1 18.05 -4.87 8.93
N LYS A 2 19.07 -5.47 8.29
CA LYS A 2 18.94 -5.91 6.88
C LYS A 2 18.22 -7.25 6.77
N LEU A 3 17.56 -7.51 5.64
CA LEU A 3 17.05 -8.84 5.30
C LEU A 3 18.20 -9.86 5.31
N SER A 4 17.94 -11.07 5.78
CA SER A 4 18.90 -12.16 5.60
C SER A 4 18.87 -12.62 4.15
N HIS A 5 20.03 -12.83 3.52
CA HIS A 5 20.16 -13.22 2.11
C HIS A 5 20.82 -14.59 1.99
N LYS A 6 20.30 -15.43 1.08
CA LYS A 6 20.87 -16.72 0.71
C LYS A 6 20.77 -16.91 -0.79
N VAL A 7 21.76 -17.57 -1.38
CA VAL A 7 21.71 -18.01 -2.77
C VAL A 7 21.46 -19.51 -2.79
N ILE A 8 20.39 -19.95 -3.44
CA ILE A 8 20.03 -21.37 -3.60
C ILE A 8 19.77 -21.61 -5.08
N GLU A 9 20.48 -22.57 -5.68
CA GLU A 9 20.33 -22.91 -7.11
C GLU A 9 20.37 -21.68 -8.05
N GLN A 10 21.34 -20.77 -7.82
CA GLN A 10 21.51 -19.52 -8.57
C GLN A 10 20.33 -18.52 -8.46
N LYS A 11 19.46 -18.69 -7.46
CA LYS A 11 18.38 -17.74 -7.15
C LYS A 11 18.64 -17.07 -5.81
N ASP A 12 18.33 -15.78 -5.74
CA ASP A 12 18.42 -14.99 -4.51
C ASP A 12 17.17 -15.14 -3.64
N TYR A 13 17.38 -15.50 -2.38
CA TYR A 13 16.36 -15.61 -1.36
C TYR A 13 16.61 -14.60 -0.26
N TYR A 14 15.59 -13.81 0.05
CA TYR A 14 15.60 -12.81 1.12
C TYR A 14 14.58 -13.20 2.19
N TYR A 15 14.98 -13.03 3.45
CA TYR A 15 14.17 -13.41 4.60
C TYR A 15 14.06 -12.25 5.57
N VAL A 16 12.84 -12.02 6.04
CA VAL A 16 12.57 -11.06 7.12
C VAL A 16 13.28 -11.54 8.38
N SER A 17 14.10 -10.67 8.95
CA SER A 17 14.89 -10.91 10.17
C SER A 17 14.39 -10.11 11.37
N ASN A 18 13.63 -9.05 11.12
CA ASN A 18 13.02 -8.20 12.16
C ASN A 18 11.53 -7.95 11.85
N ALA A 19 10.69 -8.89 12.27
CA ALA A 19 9.24 -8.86 12.04
C ALA A 19 8.49 -8.24 13.22
N ARG A 20 7.34 -7.63 12.94
CA ARG A 20 6.35 -7.19 13.94
C ARG A 20 5.11 -8.07 13.83
N ALA A 21 4.65 -8.62 14.96
CA ALA A 21 3.40 -9.38 14.99
C ALA A 21 2.22 -8.52 14.48
N PHE A 22 1.27 -9.14 13.81
CA PHE A 22 0.02 -8.48 13.41
C PHE A 22 -0.90 -8.33 14.63
N SER A 23 -1.45 -7.13 14.84
CA SER A 23 -2.37 -6.83 15.94
C SER A 23 -3.64 -6.19 15.41
N GLY A 24 -4.56 -7.04 14.95
CA GLY A 24 -5.75 -6.62 14.22
C GLY A 24 -6.74 -5.79 15.05
N LEU A 25 -7.22 -4.71 14.44
CA LEU A 25 -8.38 -3.93 14.84
C LEU A 25 -9.49 -4.15 13.81
N PRO A 26 -10.75 -4.32 14.25
CA PRO A 26 -11.85 -4.59 13.33
C PRO A 26 -12.15 -3.38 12.42
N ILE A 27 -12.50 -3.65 11.18
CA ILE A 27 -12.97 -2.65 10.22
C ILE A 27 -14.50 -2.69 10.15
N SER A 28 -15.17 -1.54 10.14
CA SER A 28 -16.62 -1.51 10.08
C SER A 28 -17.14 -1.94 8.70
N LYS A 29 -18.29 -2.60 8.67
CA LYS A 29 -18.96 -2.97 7.40
C LYS A 29 -19.28 -1.74 6.53
N PHE A 30 -19.55 -0.60 7.16
CA PHE A 30 -19.85 0.66 6.47
C PHE A 30 -18.63 1.17 5.69
N GLU A 31 -17.45 1.20 6.31
CA GLU A 31 -16.20 1.57 5.62
C GLU A 31 -15.89 0.60 4.49
N ILE A 32 -16.02 -0.71 4.74
CA ILE A 32 -15.80 -1.74 3.73
C ILE A 32 -16.72 -1.50 2.53
N GLN A 33 -18.02 -1.27 2.75
CA GLN A 33 -18.97 -1.00 1.68
C GLN A 33 -18.58 0.23 0.84
N LYS A 34 -18.19 1.34 1.48
CA LYS A 34 -17.73 2.54 0.76
C LYS A 34 -16.54 2.24 -0.15
N VAL A 35 -15.60 1.44 0.33
CA VAL A 35 -14.41 1.06 -0.45
C VAL A 35 -14.76 0.06 -1.56
N ILE A 36 -15.72 -0.85 -1.35
CA ILE A 36 -16.25 -1.72 -2.42
C ILE A 36 -16.83 -0.85 -3.54
N ASP A 37 -17.73 0.08 -3.20
CA ASP A 37 -18.44 0.93 -4.15
C ASP A 37 -17.48 1.69 -5.05
N PHE A 38 -16.50 2.34 -4.44
CA PHE A 38 -15.45 3.06 -5.14
C PHE A 38 -14.59 2.15 -6.01
N SER A 39 -14.06 1.07 -5.43
CA SER A 39 -13.17 0.17 -6.15
C SER A 39 -13.88 -0.50 -7.33
N PHE A 40 -15.18 -0.79 -7.18
CA PHE A 40 -16.03 -1.34 -8.23
C PHE A 40 -16.18 -0.36 -9.38
N GLU A 41 -16.60 0.87 -9.10
CA GLU A 41 -16.83 1.88 -10.15
C GLU A 41 -15.53 2.25 -10.88
N MET A 42 -14.39 2.26 -10.18
CA MET A 42 -13.07 2.49 -10.77
C MET A 42 -12.63 1.41 -11.77
N ASN A 43 -13.10 0.16 -11.63
CA ASN A 43 -12.54 -0.99 -12.37
C ASN A 43 -13.54 -1.73 -13.27
N PHE A 44 -14.81 -1.77 -12.87
CA PHE A 44 -15.90 -2.42 -13.59
C PHE A 44 -16.98 -1.44 -14.06
N GLY A 45 -17.04 -0.25 -13.47
CA GLY A 45 -17.92 0.85 -13.89
C GLY A 45 -17.34 1.70 -15.02
N LYS A 46 -17.62 3.01 -15.00
CA LYS A 46 -17.21 3.97 -16.03
C LYS A 46 -15.79 4.52 -15.85
N GLY A 47 -15.09 4.14 -14.77
CA GLY A 47 -13.73 4.59 -14.48
C GLY A 47 -12.72 4.17 -15.55
N HIS A 48 -11.98 5.13 -16.11
CA HIS A 48 -10.89 4.88 -17.06
C HIS A 48 -9.56 4.73 -16.30
N HIS A 49 -8.94 3.55 -16.36
CA HIS A 49 -7.60 3.35 -15.84
C HIS A 49 -6.60 2.92 -16.91
N ARG A 50 -5.39 3.49 -16.80
CA ARG A 50 -4.17 3.04 -17.47
C ARG A 50 -3.99 1.53 -17.29
N ASN A 51 -3.50 0.86 -18.34
CA ASN A 51 -3.40 -0.59 -18.38
C ASN A 51 -2.19 -1.19 -17.65
N CYS A 52 -1.19 -0.38 -17.27
CA CYS A 52 0.07 -0.86 -16.69
C CYS A 52 0.58 0.03 -15.55
N ARG A 53 1.25 -0.57 -14.54
CA ARG A 53 2.14 0.15 -13.62
C ARG A 53 3.43 0.57 -14.33
N THR A 54 4.08 1.64 -13.88
CA THR A 54 5.40 2.07 -14.37
C THR A 54 6.43 0.99 -14.06
N GLY A 55 6.85 0.21 -15.07
CA GLY A 55 7.94 -0.78 -14.95
C GLY A 55 7.53 -2.24 -14.70
N GLY A 56 6.23 -2.55 -14.63
CA GLY A 56 5.72 -3.93 -14.59
C GLY A 56 5.60 -4.55 -15.99
N GLN A 57 5.78 -5.88 -16.10
CA GLN A 57 5.70 -6.61 -17.39
C GLN A 57 4.29 -7.11 -17.75
N TYR A 58 3.32 -7.04 -16.82
CA TYR A 58 2.00 -7.65 -16.97
C TYR A 58 0.86 -6.62 -17.02
N THR A 59 -0.02 -6.75 -18.01
CA THR A 59 -1.33 -6.09 -18.03
C THR A 59 -2.25 -6.76 -17.03
N ARG A 60 -2.61 -6.07 -15.94
CA ARG A 60 -3.48 -6.60 -14.89
C ARG A 60 -4.94 -6.67 -15.35
N ARG A 61 -5.62 -7.76 -15.04
CA ARG A 61 -7.08 -7.94 -15.30
C ARG A 61 -7.90 -7.06 -14.36
N LYS A 62 -9.15 -6.75 -14.71
CA LYS A 62 -9.98 -5.82 -13.93
C LYS A 62 -10.15 -6.27 -12.47
N SER A 63 -10.36 -7.56 -12.21
CA SER A 63 -10.47 -8.08 -10.84
C SER A 63 -9.19 -7.92 -10.02
N GLU A 64 -8.01 -8.06 -10.66
CA GLU A 64 -6.73 -7.80 -10.00
C GLU A 64 -6.54 -6.29 -9.71
N LYS A 65 -6.92 -5.43 -10.66
CA LYS A 65 -6.92 -3.97 -10.44
C LYS A 65 -7.85 -3.59 -9.29
N PHE A 66 -9.08 -4.12 -9.27
CA PHE A 66 -10.04 -3.98 -8.16
C PHE A 66 -9.43 -4.37 -6.82
N CYS A 67 -8.79 -5.55 -6.73
CA CYS A 67 -8.14 -6.00 -5.50
C CYS A 67 -7.08 -5.01 -5.01
N ASN A 68 -6.27 -4.45 -5.92
CA ASN A 68 -5.26 -3.46 -5.56
C ASN A 68 -5.88 -2.12 -5.13
N THR A 69 -6.90 -1.63 -5.86
CA THR A 69 -7.63 -0.39 -5.53
C THR A 69 -8.30 -0.51 -4.18
N PHE A 70 -9.00 -1.62 -3.93
CA PHE A 70 -9.68 -1.90 -2.67
C PHE A 70 -8.69 -1.91 -1.50
N GLN A 71 -7.58 -2.64 -1.61
CA GLN A 71 -6.60 -2.71 -0.52
C GLN A 71 -5.93 -1.36 -0.25
N GLY A 72 -5.59 -0.59 -1.29
CA GLY A 72 -5.02 0.75 -1.15
C GLY A 72 -5.99 1.70 -0.45
N LYS A 73 -7.21 1.85 -1.00
CA LYS A 73 -8.21 2.75 -0.46
C LYS A 73 -8.67 2.35 0.95
N LEU A 74 -8.76 1.05 1.23
CA LEU A 74 -9.11 0.59 2.58
C LEU A 74 -8.04 1.00 3.61
N ALA A 75 -6.75 0.94 3.25
CA ALA A 75 -5.67 1.38 4.12
C ALA A 75 -5.72 2.89 4.41
N GLU A 76 -6.03 3.71 3.41
CA GLU A 76 -6.23 5.16 3.59
C GLU A 76 -7.41 5.43 4.54
N VAL A 77 -8.55 4.76 4.34
CA VAL A 77 -9.75 4.94 5.14
C VAL A 77 -9.53 4.57 6.61
N VAL A 78 -8.96 3.40 6.89
CA VAL A 78 -8.74 2.98 8.29
C VAL A 78 -7.71 3.87 8.98
N LEU A 79 -6.73 4.39 8.25
CA LEU A 79 -5.71 5.29 8.79
C LEU A 79 -6.28 6.68 9.05
N TYR A 80 -7.13 7.21 8.17
CA TYR A 80 -7.90 8.43 8.40
C TYR A 80 -8.72 8.32 9.70
N HIS A 81 -9.49 7.24 9.85
CA HIS A 81 -10.29 7.03 11.05
C HIS A 81 -9.44 6.88 12.31
N TYR A 82 -8.30 6.18 12.22
CA TYR A 82 -7.36 6.09 13.32
C TYR A 82 -6.88 7.48 13.78
N PHE A 83 -6.43 8.34 12.86
CA PHE A 83 -5.98 9.69 13.21
C PHE A 83 -7.11 10.59 13.73
N LYS A 84 -8.31 10.48 13.16
CA LYS A 84 -9.49 11.20 13.62
C LYS A 84 -9.83 10.88 15.08
N VAL A 85 -9.74 9.60 15.49
CA VAL A 85 -9.92 9.19 16.89
C VAL A 85 -8.85 9.77 17.81
N GLN A 86 -7.66 10.06 17.29
CA GLN A 86 -6.59 10.75 18.03
C GLN A 86 -6.73 12.29 18.02
N ASN A 87 -7.85 12.83 17.54
CA ASN A 87 -8.08 14.28 17.36
C ASN A 87 -7.06 14.95 16.43
N LEU A 88 -6.57 14.20 15.42
CA LEU A 88 -5.76 14.74 14.34
C LEU A 88 -6.64 14.90 13.10
N GLU A 89 -6.93 16.14 12.75
CA GLU A 89 -7.67 16.49 11.54
C GLU A 89 -6.80 16.26 10.31
N SER A 90 -7.36 15.56 9.32
CA SER A 90 -6.80 15.43 7.98
C SER A 90 -7.92 15.60 6.96
N ARG A 91 -7.56 15.80 5.68
CA ARG A 91 -8.55 15.68 4.60
C ARG A 91 -9.14 14.28 4.61
N GLU A 92 -10.45 14.17 4.39
CA GLU A 92 -11.09 12.85 4.23
C GLU A 92 -10.55 12.16 2.97
N PRO A 93 -10.40 10.82 2.98
CA PRO A 93 -10.00 10.08 1.79
C PRO A 93 -10.93 10.38 0.62
N ASP A 94 -10.34 10.67 -0.54
CA ASP A 94 -11.13 11.00 -1.71
C ASP A 94 -11.76 9.75 -2.33
N PHE A 95 -13.05 9.84 -2.64
CA PHE A 95 -13.85 8.82 -3.33
C PHE A 95 -14.32 9.31 -4.71
N GLU A 96 -13.86 10.48 -5.17
CA GLU A 96 -14.13 10.97 -6.50
C GLU A 96 -13.45 10.12 -7.57
N ILE A 97 -14.14 9.98 -8.70
CA ILE A 97 -13.72 9.14 -9.83
C ILE A 97 -13.20 10.07 -10.90
N TYR A 98 -11.89 10.28 -10.89
CA TYR A 98 -11.22 11.12 -11.87
C TYR A 98 -10.95 10.36 -13.17
N GLY A 99 -11.09 11.05 -14.31
CA GLY A 99 -10.67 10.55 -15.62
C GLY A 99 -9.15 10.43 -15.75
N GLU A 100 -8.67 9.81 -16.85
CA GLU A 100 -7.23 9.64 -17.10
C GLU A 100 -6.44 10.94 -16.93
N GLY A 101 -5.49 10.97 -15.98
CA GLY A 101 -4.51 12.06 -15.86
C GLY A 101 -4.61 12.93 -14.62
N VAL A 102 -5.60 12.74 -13.75
CA VAL A 102 -5.68 13.39 -12.44
C VAL A 102 -5.51 12.33 -11.37
N TRP A 103 -4.42 12.42 -10.60
CA TRP A 103 -4.15 11.53 -9.47
C TRP A 103 -4.07 12.39 -8.21
N ASP A 104 -4.75 11.93 -7.16
CA ASP A 104 -4.73 12.60 -5.87
C ASP A 104 -3.31 12.57 -5.31
N ASP A 105 -2.96 13.68 -4.69
CA ASP A 105 -1.59 14.15 -4.70
C ASP A 105 -0.76 13.58 -3.54
N SER A 106 -1.40 13.40 -2.40
CA SER A 106 -0.84 12.77 -1.21
C SER A 106 -1.92 11.94 -0.54
N ASP A 107 -1.60 10.71 -0.13
CA ASP A 107 -2.57 9.78 0.47
C ASP A 107 -3.25 10.38 1.72
N LEU A 108 -2.50 11.11 2.57
CA LEU A 108 -3.01 11.88 3.71
C LEU A 108 -2.14 13.13 3.97
N GLU A 109 -2.77 14.22 4.46
CA GLU A 109 -2.08 15.43 4.92
C GLU A 109 -2.63 15.85 6.29
N ILE A 110 -1.73 16.02 7.28
CA ILE A 110 -2.05 16.42 8.67
C ILE A 110 -1.12 17.56 9.07
N LYS A 111 -1.67 18.74 9.40
CA LYS A 111 -0.88 19.95 9.76
C LYS A 111 0.30 20.21 8.81
N ASP A 112 0.02 20.27 7.51
CA ASP A 112 0.99 20.47 6.44
C ASP A 112 2.07 19.36 6.31
N ARG A 113 1.89 18.22 7.00
CA ARG A 113 2.74 17.03 6.88
C ARG A 113 2.15 16.07 5.89
N LYS A 114 2.92 15.74 4.87
CA LYS A 114 2.51 14.86 3.78
C LYS A 114 2.86 13.42 4.11
N ILE A 115 1.86 12.54 4.10
CA ILE A 115 1.98 11.16 4.51
C ILE A 115 1.73 10.26 3.32
N ASN A 116 2.66 9.35 3.07
CA ASN A 116 2.48 8.27 2.11
C ASN A 116 2.00 7.00 2.81
N VAL A 117 0.95 6.38 2.28
CA VAL A 117 0.34 5.17 2.83
C VAL A 117 0.70 3.98 1.96
N LYS A 118 1.26 2.95 2.59
CA LYS A 118 1.53 1.66 1.93
C LYS A 118 0.68 0.58 2.58
N SER A 119 -0.13 -0.07 1.75
CA SER A 119 -0.94 -1.21 2.17
C SER A 119 -0.26 -2.53 1.85
N ALA A 120 -0.41 -3.51 2.75
CA ALA A 120 0.05 -4.88 2.53
C ALA A 120 -0.90 -5.89 3.18
N ALA A 121 -0.76 -7.17 2.83
CA ALA A 121 -1.43 -8.24 3.58
C ALA A 121 -0.81 -8.39 4.99
N ALA A 122 -1.60 -8.85 5.97
CA ALA A 122 -1.18 -9.02 7.37
C ALA A 122 0.13 -9.80 7.59
N GLN A 123 0.42 -10.81 6.76
CA GLN A 123 1.67 -11.56 6.83
C GLN A 123 2.91 -10.80 6.34
N SER A 124 2.71 -9.68 5.62
CA SER A 124 3.82 -8.85 5.14
C SER A 124 4.50 -8.14 6.30
N ASN A 125 5.82 -8.12 6.26
CA ASN A 125 6.67 -7.44 7.24
C ASN A 125 7.63 -6.46 6.58
N LEU A 126 7.27 -5.97 5.39
CA LEU A 126 8.06 -4.99 4.66
C LEU A 126 7.20 -3.83 4.19
N LEU A 127 7.67 -2.62 4.44
CA LEU A 127 7.29 -1.43 3.68
C LEU A 127 8.14 -1.45 2.41
N LEU A 128 7.47 -1.47 1.25
CA LEU A 128 8.11 -1.60 -0.05
C LEU A 128 7.84 -0.37 -0.92
N LEU A 129 8.88 0.15 -1.55
CA LEU A 129 8.82 1.28 -2.48
C LEU A 129 9.57 0.90 -3.77
N GLU A 130 8.90 0.93 -4.92
CA GLU A 130 9.51 0.55 -6.20
C GLU A 130 10.70 1.46 -6.53
N THR A 131 11.90 0.90 -6.74
CA THR A 131 13.14 1.73 -6.78
C THR A 131 13.16 2.74 -7.91
N LYS A 132 12.38 2.51 -8.98
CA LYS A 132 12.29 3.39 -10.15
C LYS A 132 11.45 4.65 -9.90
N ASP A 133 10.67 4.66 -8.83
CA ASP A 133 9.77 5.77 -8.51
C ASP A 133 10.39 6.79 -7.55
N TRP A 134 11.61 6.54 -7.05
CA TRP A 134 12.25 7.39 -6.04
C TRP A 134 13.68 7.76 -6.42
N ASN A 135 14.03 9.04 -6.28
CA ASN A 135 15.40 9.51 -6.49
C ASN A 135 16.24 9.44 -5.19
N HIS A 136 17.52 9.80 -5.27
CA HIS A 136 18.44 9.76 -4.14
C HIS A 136 18.08 10.73 -2.99
N GLN A 137 17.22 11.70 -3.25
CA GLN A 137 16.69 12.64 -2.27
C GLN A 137 15.36 12.14 -1.66
N GLY A 138 14.95 10.90 -1.91
CA GLY A 138 13.68 10.37 -1.41
C GLY A 138 12.46 11.07 -2.00
N GLN A 139 12.60 11.69 -3.17
CA GLN A 139 11.50 12.35 -3.88
C GLN A 139 10.83 11.38 -4.86
N TYR A 140 9.51 11.48 -4.95
CA TYR A 140 8.70 10.67 -5.85
C TYR A 140 8.81 11.18 -7.28
N ILE A 141 9.53 10.43 -8.12
CA ILE A 141 9.89 10.78 -9.49
C ILE A 141 8.66 11.06 -10.38
N PRO A 142 7.58 10.26 -10.33
CA PRO A 142 6.42 10.50 -11.20
C PRO A 142 5.77 11.87 -11.02
N ASN A 143 5.92 12.49 -9.85
CA ASN A 143 5.36 13.81 -9.55
C ASN A 143 6.33 14.96 -9.86
N LEU A 144 7.63 14.71 -10.12
CA LEU A 144 8.62 15.76 -10.35
C LEU A 144 8.31 16.66 -11.56
N SER A 145 7.69 16.10 -12.59
CA SER A 145 7.35 16.84 -13.82
C SER A 145 5.93 17.43 -13.81
N LEU A 146 5.15 17.18 -12.75
CA LEU A 146 3.78 17.65 -12.65
C LEU A 146 3.79 19.07 -12.07
N ASN A 147 3.69 20.08 -12.94
CA ASN A 147 3.61 21.50 -12.56
C ASN A 147 2.21 21.89 -12.03
N ASN A 148 1.59 21.03 -11.22
CA ASN A 148 0.21 21.17 -10.72
C ASN A 148 0.15 21.25 -9.18
N GLY A 149 1.30 21.42 -8.51
CA GLY A 149 1.39 21.41 -7.05
C GLY A 149 1.63 20.03 -6.45
N SER A 150 1.94 19.03 -7.29
CA SER A 150 2.01 17.66 -6.82
C SER A 150 3.08 17.36 -5.75
N THR A 151 2.78 16.44 -4.85
CA THR A 151 3.58 16.01 -3.72
C THR A 151 4.71 15.15 -4.23
N ILE A 152 5.86 15.80 -4.25
CA ILE A 152 7.14 15.20 -4.62
C ILE A 152 7.83 14.64 -3.37
N GLN A 153 7.62 15.26 -2.22
CA GLN A 153 8.29 14.93 -0.96
C GLN A 153 7.25 14.62 0.11
N TYR A 154 7.43 13.48 0.76
CA TYR A 154 6.62 13.03 1.89
C TYR A 154 7.44 13.12 3.17
N ASP A 155 6.84 13.61 4.25
CA ASP A 155 7.44 13.65 5.58
C ASP A 155 7.49 12.26 6.22
N TYR A 156 6.44 11.46 6.02
CA TYR A 156 6.28 10.16 6.65
C TYR A 156 5.73 9.11 5.68
N PHE A 157 6.11 7.86 5.93
CA PHE A 157 5.63 6.68 5.23
C PHE A 157 5.06 5.70 6.24
N ILE A 158 3.82 5.28 6.06
CA ILE A 158 3.10 4.43 7.02
C ILE A 158 2.77 3.10 6.35
N LEU A 159 3.11 2.00 7.04
CA LEU A 159 2.72 0.65 6.61
C LEU A 159 1.45 0.24 7.36
N VAL A 160 0.36 0.08 6.60
CA VAL A 160 -0.91 -0.48 7.08
C VAL A 160 -1.02 -1.90 6.55
N ARG A 161 -1.34 -2.87 7.42
CA ARG A 161 -1.57 -4.25 6.99
C ARG A 161 -3.04 -4.62 7.16
N ILE A 162 -3.55 -5.40 6.22
CA ILE A 162 -4.96 -5.77 6.15
C ILE A 162 -5.09 -7.30 6.15
N GLN A 163 -6.07 -7.79 6.91
CA GLN A 163 -6.51 -9.18 6.93
C GLN A 163 -8.01 -9.23 6.65
N PRO A 164 -8.51 -10.18 5.84
CA PRO A 164 -7.77 -11.11 4.99
C PRO A 164 -7.08 -10.45 3.78
N ASP A 165 -6.25 -11.24 3.08
CA ASP A 165 -5.67 -10.85 1.80
C ASP A 165 -6.72 -10.99 0.69
N ILE A 166 -7.17 -9.86 0.14
CA ILE A 166 -8.22 -9.82 -0.89
C ILE A 166 -7.84 -10.66 -2.12
N LYS A 167 -6.56 -10.66 -2.53
CA LYS A 167 -6.14 -11.44 -3.69
C LYS A 167 -6.25 -12.92 -3.41
N LYS A 168 -6.00 -13.37 -2.18
CA LYS A 168 -6.21 -14.77 -1.79
C LYS A 168 -7.69 -15.15 -1.81
N ILE A 169 -8.59 -14.27 -1.36
CA ILE A 169 -10.04 -14.49 -1.46
C ILE A 169 -10.45 -14.73 -2.92
N PHE A 170 -10.06 -13.82 -3.81
CA PHE A 170 -10.40 -13.90 -5.23
C PHE A 170 -9.71 -15.07 -5.93
N THR A 171 -8.48 -15.40 -5.56
CA THR A 171 -7.75 -16.58 -6.08
C THR A 171 -8.46 -17.88 -5.70
N ALA A 172 -8.86 -18.02 -4.43
CA ALA A 172 -9.56 -19.21 -3.94
C ALA A 172 -10.89 -19.45 -4.68
N LYS A 173 -11.50 -18.38 -5.19
CA LYS A 173 -12.75 -18.41 -5.96
C LYS A 173 -12.53 -18.40 -7.47
N LYS A 174 -11.27 -18.50 -7.93
CA LYS A 174 -10.87 -18.49 -9.34
C LYS A 174 -11.33 -17.25 -10.12
N CYS A 175 -11.52 -16.12 -9.44
CA CYS A 175 -11.99 -14.88 -10.05
C CYS A 175 -10.95 -13.75 -10.10
N LEU A 176 -9.74 -13.95 -9.56
CA LEU A 176 -8.69 -12.91 -9.55
C LEU A 176 -8.34 -12.39 -10.95
N TYR A 177 -8.47 -13.22 -11.99
CA TYR A 177 -8.11 -12.88 -13.36
C TYR A 177 -9.33 -12.69 -14.28
N CYS A 178 -10.52 -12.43 -13.71
CA CYS A 178 -11.73 -12.11 -14.48
C CYS A 178 -11.79 -10.63 -14.87
N ASP A 179 -12.40 -10.34 -16.02
CA ASP A 179 -12.72 -8.98 -16.47
C ASP A 179 -14.18 -8.58 -16.25
N GLU A 180 -15.03 -9.54 -15.88
CA GLU A 180 -16.46 -9.35 -15.63
C GLU A 180 -16.82 -9.93 -14.27
N MET A 181 -17.35 -9.09 -13.39
CA MET A 181 -17.94 -9.47 -12.11
C MET A 181 -19.01 -8.42 -11.76
N THR A 182 -20.12 -8.88 -11.18
CA THR A 182 -21.15 -8.00 -10.64
C THR A 182 -20.77 -7.50 -9.25
N LYS A 183 -21.34 -6.36 -8.85
CA LYS A 183 -21.14 -5.80 -7.51
C LYS A 183 -21.60 -6.77 -6.41
N ASN A 184 -22.74 -7.44 -6.62
CA ASN A 184 -23.27 -8.40 -5.65
C ASN A 184 -22.33 -9.59 -5.42
N GLU A 185 -21.71 -10.12 -6.48
CA GLU A 185 -20.70 -11.19 -6.35
C GLU A 185 -19.50 -10.71 -5.53
N ILE A 186 -19.04 -9.48 -5.74
CA ILE A 186 -17.93 -8.87 -4.98
C ILE A 186 -18.29 -8.71 -3.49
N GLU A 187 -19.47 -8.16 -3.22
CA GLU A 187 -19.98 -7.96 -1.86
C GLU A 187 -20.10 -9.29 -1.12
N GLU A 188 -20.64 -10.32 -1.77
CA GLU A 188 -20.73 -11.66 -1.18
C GLU A 188 -19.35 -12.21 -0.83
N LEU A 189 -18.36 -12.07 -1.71
CA LEU A 189 -16.99 -12.52 -1.45
C LEU A 189 -16.33 -11.80 -0.28
N ILE A 190 -16.51 -10.48 -0.22
CA ILE A 190 -15.84 -9.63 0.78
C ILE A 190 -16.53 -9.75 2.15
N PHE A 191 -17.86 -9.71 2.22
CA PHE A 191 -18.60 -9.77 3.48
C PHE A 191 -18.70 -11.17 4.10
N ASN A 192 -18.30 -12.21 3.38
CA ASN A 192 -18.10 -13.56 3.93
C ASN A 192 -16.84 -13.68 4.81
N SER A 193 -16.07 -12.61 4.99
CA SER A 193 -14.89 -12.57 5.85
C SER A 193 -15.00 -11.45 6.90
N VAL A 194 -14.35 -11.65 8.05
CA VAL A 194 -14.11 -10.58 9.03
C VAL A 194 -12.84 -9.85 8.61
N TRP A 195 -12.92 -8.52 8.50
CA TRP A 195 -11.80 -7.68 8.10
C TRP A 195 -11.20 -6.95 9.29
N GLU A 196 -9.88 -6.98 9.35
CA GLU A 196 -9.07 -6.33 10.37
C GLU A 196 -7.91 -5.59 9.71
N PHE A 197 -7.44 -4.54 10.36
CA PHE A 197 -6.21 -3.85 9.98
C PHE A 197 -5.29 -3.69 11.17
N ASP A 198 -4.01 -3.46 10.90
CA ASP A 198 -3.12 -2.87 11.87
C ASP A 198 -2.18 -1.84 11.21
N ILE A 199 -1.58 -1.02 12.05
CA ILE A 199 -0.55 -0.07 11.61
C ILE A 199 0.78 -0.64 12.08
N ALA A 200 1.51 -1.24 11.14
CA ALA A 200 2.80 -1.85 11.44
C ALA A 200 3.81 -0.81 11.92
N GLY A 201 3.66 0.45 11.53
CA GLY A 201 4.47 1.57 12.00
C GLY A 201 4.72 2.59 10.89
N TYR A 202 5.65 3.51 11.16
CA TYR A 202 6.06 4.53 10.19
C TYR A 202 7.58 4.66 10.11
N CYS A 203 8.06 5.25 9.02
CA CYS A 203 9.39 5.85 8.93
C CYS A 203 9.28 7.30 8.44
N ASN A 204 10.29 8.11 8.72
CA ASN A 204 10.36 9.49 8.23
C ASN A 204 11.15 9.58 6.92
N HIS A 205 11.10 10.76 6.30
CA HIS A 205 11.80 11.05 5.04
C HIS A 205 13.31 10.76 5.09
N GLN A 206 13.99 11.11 6.19
CA GLN A 206 15.43 10.90 6.33
C GLN A 206 15.77 9.40 6.38
N GLU A 207 14.90 8.58 6.97
CA GLU A 207 15.05 7.12 6.99
C GLU A 207 14.86 6.50 5.62
N LEU A 208 13.96 7.05 4.80
CA LEU A 208 13.87 6.67 3.39
C LEU A 208 15.19 6.99 2.65
N ILE A 209 15.71 8.22 2.79
CA ILE A 209 17.00 8.60 2.17
C ILE A 209 18.11 7.64 2.61
N ASN A 210 18.17 7.29 3.89
CA ASN A 210 19.15 6.34 4.41
C ASN A 210 18.99 4.96 3.77
N THR A 211 17.75 4.48 3.63
CA THR A 211 17.42 3.20 2.96
C THR A 211 17.92 3.19 1.51
N ILE A 212 17.70 4.29 0.78
CA ILE A 212 18.15 4.48 -0.61
C ILE A 212 19.68 4.48 -0.68
N ASN A 213 20.34 5.29 0.16
CA ASN A 213 21.79 5.42 0.17
C ASN A 213 22.53 4.15 0.61
N ASN A 214 21.92 3.36 1.50
CA ASN A 214 22.45 2.07 1.93
C ASN A 214 22.23 0.94 0.90
N ASN A 215 21.54 1.24 -0.20
CA ASN A 215 21.13 0.29 -1.22
C ASN A 215 20.39 -0.92 -0.62
N ASP A 216 19.49 -0.63 0.33
CA ASP A 216 18.63 -1.64 0.97
C ASP A 216 17.50 -2.03 -0.01
N VAL A 217 17.89 -2.81 -1.03
CA VAL A 217 17.06 -3.20 -2.16
C VAL A 217 16.75 -4.68 -2.10
N LEU A 218 15.48 -4.99 -2.32
CA LEU A 218 14.97 -6.32 -2.64
C LEU A 218 14.82 -6.40 -4.17
N PRO A 219 15.70 -7.12 -4.89
CA PRO A 219 15.76 -7.09 -6.34
C PRO A 219 14.55 -7.73 -7.03
N GLN A 220 14.22 -7.28 -8.24
CA GLN A 220 13.31 -7.98 -9.13
C GLN A 220 13.77 -9.44 -9.34
N ASN A 221 12.82 -10.36 -9.48
CA ASN A 221 13.02 -11.81 -9.60
C ASN A 221 13.57 -12.54 -8.35
N ALA A 222 13.99 -11.83 -7.31
CA ALA A 222 14.35 -12.46 -6.04
C ALA A 222 13.12 -13.10 -5.37
N MET A 223 13.37 -14.06 -4.48
CA MET A 223 12.36 -14.74 -3.68
C MET A 223 12.31 -14.18 -2.26
N LEU A 224 11.18 -13.62 -1.84
CA LEU A 224 10.92 -13.21 -0.46
C LEU A 224 10.26 -14.35 0.33
N ASN A 225 10.84 -14.69 1.48
CA ASN A 225 10.36 -15.73 2.40
C ASN A 225 10.03 -17.07 1.70
N GLN A 226 10.80 -17.42 0.67
CA GLN A 226 10.69 -18.64 -0.17
C GLN A 226 9.55 -18.67 -1.21
N TYR A 227 8.45 -17.95 -1.00
CA TYR A 227 7.24 -18.14 -1.81
C TYR A 227 6.92 -16.98 -2.74
N THR A 228 7.32 -15.76 -2.38
CA THR A 228 6.93 -14.56 -3.12
C THR A 228 8.04 -14.16 -4.07
N LYS A 229 7.82 -14.35 -5.37
CA LYS A 229 8.72 -13.80 -6.40
C LYS A 229 8.46 -12.31 -6.58
N MET A 230 9.52 -11.51 -6.54
CA MET A 230 9.43 -10.06 -6.67
C MET A 230 9.22 -9.63 -8.12
N ASP A 231 8.13 -8.90 -8.37
CA ASP A 231 7.77 -8.37 -9.69
C ASP A 231 8.59 -7.13 -10.09
N ALA A 232 9.06 -6.38 -9.10
CA ALA A 232 9.90 -5.20 -9.27
C ALA A 232 10.98 -5.14 -8.20
N SER A 233 12.06 -4.40 -8.48
CA SER A 233 13.03 -4.02 -7.45
C SER A 233 12.39 -3.00 -6.51
N ASN A 234 12.53 -3.22 -5.21
CA ASN A 234 11.95 -2.36 -4.19
C ASN A 234 13.00 -1.98 -3.15
N TYR A 235 13.02 -0.71 -2.72
CA TYR A 235 13.56 -0.38 -1.41
C TYR A 235 12.69 -1.03 -0.35
N TYR A 236 13.32 -1.52 0.73
CA TYR A 236 12.59 -2.17 1.81
C TYR A 236 12.94 -1.58 3.17
N ILE A 237 11.94 -1.53 4.05
CA ILE A 237 12.12 -1.31 5.49
C ILE A 237 11.33 -2.40 6.22
N GLN A 238 11.95 -3.09 7.18
CA GLN A 238 11.26 -4.16 7.92
C GLN A 238 10.28 -3.56 8.94
N SER A 239 9.14 -4.20 9.14
CA SER A 239 8.11 -3.74 10.08
C SER A 239 8.63 -3.64 11.52
N GLY A 240 9.58 -4.48 11.91
CA GLY A 240 10.25 -4.38 13.20
C GLY A 240 11.20 -3.17 13.34
N ASP A 241 11.64 -2.59 12.22
CA ASP A 241 12.48 -1.38 12.18
C ASP A 241 11.65 -0.08 12.09
N LEU A 242 10.33 -0.18 11.87
CA LEU A 242 9.43 0.98 11.82
C LEU A 242 9.15 1.54 13.23
N HIS A 243 9.02 2.86 13.34
CA HIS A 243 8.60 3.50 14.57
C HIS A 243 7.14 3.16 14.92
N PRO A 244 6.79 3.02 16.21
CA PRO A 244 5.40 2.86 16.65
C PRO A 244 4.55 4.06 16.25
N ILE A 245 3.34 3.82 15.74
CA ILE A 245 2.44 4.88 15.25
C ILE A 245 2.10 5.93 16.32
N ASP A 246 2.02 5.55 17.59
CA ASP A 246 1.76 6.46 18.71
C ASP A 246 2.82 7.56 18.84
N SER A 247 4.06 7.30 18.38
CA SER A 247 5.11 8.31 18.36
C SER A 247 4.85 9.38 17.30
N LEU A 248 4.33 8.97 16.13
CA LEU A 248 3.92 9.90 15.09
C LEU A 248 2.72 10.75 15.54
N VAL A 249 1.73 10.13 16.21
CA VAL A 249 0.58 10.86 16.77
C VAL A 249 1.07 12.00 17.67
N LYS A 250 2.00 11.73 18.60
CA LYS A 250 2.57 12.78 19.46
C LYS A 250 3.28 13.90 18.68
N ILE A 251 4.05 13.54 17.65
CA ILE A 251 4.74 14.50 16.79
C ILE A 251 3.74 15.37 16.05
N LEU A 252 2.66 14.79 15.51
CA LEU A 252 1.62 15.49 14.77
C LEU A 252 0.66 16.27 15.68
N SER A 253 0.51 15.90 16.95
CA SER A 253 -0.30 16.64 17.93
C SER A 253 0.40 17.87 18.50
N SER A 254 1.75 17.90 18.46
CA SER A 254 2.57 19.05 18.85
C SER A 254 2.37 20.24 17.92
#